data_AF-A0A3M2AE04-F1
#
_entry.id   AF-A0A3M2AE04-F1
#
_cell.length_a   1.000
_cell.length_b   1.000
_cell.length_c   1.000
_cell.angle_alpha   90.00
_cell.angle_beta   90.00
_cell.angle_gamma   90.00
#
_symmetry.space_group_name_H-M   'P 1'
#
loop_
_entity.id
_entity.type
_entity.pdbx_description
1 polymer ?
#
loop_
_entity_poly.entity_id
_entity_poly.type
_entity_poly.pdbx_seq_one_letter_code
_entity_poly.pdbx_strand_id
1 'polypeptide(L)'
;MPRAFLVGGFLGSGKTTFVLNSLLPILKGERVCILVNDYGEISYDRIRFYQEGLEVLGIEGACMCCSGGNALLEVLRDLQEKCDTLLIETSGVSEVYPIWEAVESSGYTLEAAFCCLPSNIGKELLSLPIVRSQLEQAQCIVLTKVDLTDQRELLKILEHAKSFEKPLFLSYEGKVDASLKDFINLPKVKRVKEGSKPQGHDFYSEVIKLRGIYNKDELEEFLLKLPKGIYRAKGVVYTTHSPLPLGVNYTCGYISWERLYYTGEPFLTFIGTVPPDLHLMKFPQPIKDPKVLQRLLFPLTSFDRREGIAYMKGKVVSERRAVVETLKMLAKKKHLLITTGEEPFKAFASYTIEDYTYPKLLELLERLRSFKDGFLFFLGVPAGIVSLFIKELGESHKIAHVDLEYLLPEAYLSLRINSQEKLNAFLKLMKEALVY
;
A
#
# COMPACT_ATOMS: atom_id res chain seq x y z
N MET A 1 -25.71 11.45 21.74
CA MET A 1 -24.31 11.82 21.49
C MET A 1 -23.71 10.73 20.63
N PRO A 2 -23.06 11.07 19.50
CA PRO A 2 -22.35 10.08 18.71
C PRO A 2 -21.29 9.39 19.58
N ARG A 3 -21.03 8.12 19.30
CA ARG A 3 -20.06 7.34 20.07
C ARG A 3 -18.69 7.40 19.42
N ALA A 4 -17.64 7.18 20.18
CA ALA A 4 -16.28 7.18 19.69
C ALA A 4 -15.48 6.01 20.25
N PHE A 5 -14.47 5.56 19.51
CA PHE A 5 -13.42 4.66 19.97
C PHE A 5 -12.05 5.24 19.61
N LEU A 6 -11.11 5.12 20.53
CA LEU A 6 -9.74 5.58 20.36
C LEU A 6 -8.80 4.38 20.27
N VAL A 7 -7.95 4.35 19.25
CA VAL A 7 -6.97 3.28 19.03
C VAL A 7 -5.57 3.88 19.04
N GLY A 8 -4.85 3.66 20.14
CA GLY A 8 -3.46 4.06 20.33
C GLY A 8 -2.49 2.89 20.35
N GLY A 9 -1.22 3.20 20.60
CA GLY A 9 -0.12 2.24 20.64
C GLY A 9 1.04 2.63 19.74
N PHE A 10 2.22 2.09 20.03
CA PHE A 10 3.48 2.52 19.41
C PHE A 10 3.54 2.28 17.90
N LEU A 11 4.56 2.81 17.22
CA LEU A 11 4.77 2.60 15.78
C LEU A 11 4.82 1.10 15.46
N GLY A 12 4.08 0.67 14.41
CA GLY A 12 4.03 -0.72 13.96
C GLY A 12 3.34 -1.72 14.91
N SER A 13 2.63 -1.24 15.93
CA SER A 13 1.83 -2.06 16.85
C SER A 13 0.61 -2.73 16.24
N GLY A 14 0.28 -2.48 14.96
CA GLY A 14 -0.87 -3.10 14.29
C GLY A 14 -2.20 -2.39 14.48
N LYS A 15 -2.21 -1.11 14.91
CA LYS A 15 -3.43 -0.28 15.07
C LYS A 15 -4.36 -0.33 13.85
N THR A 16 -3.87 0.06 12.67
CA THR A 16 -4.65 0.04 11.42
C THR A 16 -5.22 -1.35 11.13
N THR A 17 -4.43 -2.41 11.32
CA THR A 17 -4.88 -3.79 11.12
C THR A 17 -5.97 -4.18 12.12
N PHE A 18 -5.82 -3.80 13.39
CA PHE A 18 -6.84 -4.03 14.42
C PHE A 18 -8.15 -3.30 14.10
N VAL A 19 -8.07 -2.04 13.64
CA VAL A 19 -9.24 -1.28 13.18
C VAL A 19 -9.95 -2.01 12.04
N LEU A 20 -9.20 -2.37 10.98
CA LEU A 20 -9.76 -2.99 9.78
C LEU A 20 -10.31 -4.40 10.03
N ASN A 21 -9.59 -5.23 10.79
CA ASN A 21 -9.88 -6.66 10.89
C ASN A 21 -10.68 -7.04 12.13
N SER A 22 -10.78 -6.16 13.14
CA SER A 22 -11.50 -6.44 14.39
C SER A 22 -12.61 -5.43 14.65
N LEU A 23 -12.32 -4.13 14.69
CA LEU A 23 -13.34 -3.13 15.05
C LEU A 23 -14.38 -2.93 13.94
N LEU A 24 -13.98 -2.64 12.70
CA LEU A 24 -14.94 -2.40 11.61
C LEU A 24 -15.93 -3.56 11.38
N PRO A 25 -15.51 -4.85 11.43
CA PRO A 25 -16.45 -5.97 11.37
C PRO A 25 -17.49 -5.97 12.49
N ILE A 26 -17.11 -5.56 13.71
CA ILE A 26 -18.02 -5.47 14.86
C ILE A 26 -19.02 -4.32 14.67
N LEU A 27 -18.56 -3.20 14.09
CA LEU A 27 -19.35 -1.99 13.83
C LEU A 27 -20.20 -2.07 12.55
N LYS A 28 -20.23 -3.23 11.89
CA LYS A 28 -20.93 -3.39 10.62
C LYS A 28 -22.42 -3.05 10.77
N GLY A 29 -22.89 -2.13 9.93
CA GLY A 29 -24.27 -1.64 9.95
C GLY A 29 -24.41 -0.24 10.55
N GLU A 30 -23.35 0.31 11.13
CA GLU A 30 -23.31 1.70 11.60
C GLU A 30 -22.68 2.62 10.55
N ARG A 31 -23.05 3.91 10.55
CA ARG A 31 -22.30 4.92 9.79
C ARG A 31 -21.04 5.26 10.58
N VAL A 32 -19.90 4.71 10.15
CA VAL A 32 -18.61 4.90 10.81
C VAL A 32 -17.78 5.91 10.05
N CYS A 33 -17.31 6.96 10.73
CA CYS A 33 -16.21 7.79 10.22
C CYS A 33 -14.89 7.35 10.85
N ILE A 34 -13.82 7.38 10.05
CA ILE A 34 -12.47 7.10 10.54
C ILE A 34 -11.65 8.39 10.49
N LEU A 35 -11.14 8.80 11.64
CA LEU A 35 -10.20 9.90 11.80
C LEU A 35 -8.80 9.32 12.03
N VAL A 36 -7.89 9.54 11.08
CA VAL A 36 -6.52 9.02 11.16
C VAL A 36 -5.56 10.16 11.47
N ASN A 37 -4.89 10.06 12.61
CA ASN A 37 -3.77 10.93 12.97
C ASN A 37 -2.47 10.29 12.50
N ASP A 38 -2.00 10.62 11.30
CA ASP A 38 -0.68 10.19 10.86
C ASP A 38 0.35 11.27 11.18
N TYR A 39 1.57 10.84 11.49
CA TYR A 39 2.67 11.74 11.77
C TYR A 39 3.41 12.01 10.46
N GLY A 40 3.31 13.24 9.94
CA GLY A 40 3.85 13.69 8.65
C GLY A 40 2.82 14.43 7.79
N GLU A 41 3.26 15.09 6.72
CA GLU A 41 2.38 15.89 5.84
C GLU A 41 1.45 15.03 4.97
N ILE A 42 1.89 13.83 4.57
CA ILE A 42 1.12 12.92 3.69
C ILE A 42 0.83 11.62 4.44
N SER A 43 -0.46 11.28 4.63
CA SER A 43 -0.83 10.08 5.37
C SER A 43 -0.92 8.84 4.48
N TYR A 44 -0.01 7.90 4.71
CA TYR A 44 -0.05 6.57 4.12
C TYR A 44 -1.29 5.79 4.56
N ASP A 45 -1.63 5.91 5.84
CA ASP A 45 -2.72 5.14 6.43
C ASP A 45 -4.09 5.56 5.84
N ARG A 46 -4.28 6.84 5.48
CA ARG A 46 -5.46 7.29 4.72
C ARG A 46 -5.61 6.55 3.39
N ILE A 47 -4.53 6.43 2.63
CA ILE A 47 -4.53 5.76 1.31
C ILE A 47 -4.98 4.29 1.45
N ARG A 48 -4.54 3.61 2.52
CA ARG A 48 -4.98 2.23 2.80
C ARG A 48 -6.47 2.15 3.08
N PHE A 49 -6.99 3.01 3.96
CA PHE A 49 -8.42 2.97 4.30
C PHE A 49 -9.32 3.33 3.10
N TYR A 50 -8.91 4.27 2.24
CA TYR A 50 -9.63 4.59 1.01
C TYR A 50 -9.76 3.39 0.06
N GLN A 51 -8.74 2.52 0.01
CA GLN A 51 -8.77 1.33 -0.84
C GLN A 51 -9.75 0.26 -0.35
N GLU A 52 -10.06 0.26 0.94
CA GLU A 52 -11.11 -0.57 1.54
C GLU A 52 -12.51 0.05 1.34
N GLY A 53 -12.62 1.15 0.58
CA GLY A 53 -13.89 1.83 0.29
C GLY A 53 -14.47 2.60 1.48
N LEU A 54 -13.63 2.96 2.46
CA LEU A 54 -14.05 3.64 3.69
C LEU A 54 -13.95 5.16 3.53
N GLU A 55 -14.87 5.89 4.16
CA GLU A 55 -14.81 7.34 4.27
C GLU A 55 -13.85 7.74 5.40
N VAL A 56 -12.79 8.47 5.05
CA VAL A 56 -11.67 8.75 5.96
C VAL A 56 -11.39 10.25 5.97
N LEU A 57 -11.42 10.85 7.16
CA LEU A 57 -10.95 12.23 7.35
C LEU A 57 -9.56 12.24 7.96
N GLY A 58 -8.73 13.17 7.48
CA GLY A 58 -7.37 13.37 7.93
C GLY A 58 -7.18 14.74 8.55
N ILE A 59 -6.29 14.82 9.54
CA ILE A 59 -5.69 16.08 9.97
C ILE A 59 -4.27 16.11 9.39
N GLU A 60 -3.95 17.12 8.58
CA GLU A 60 -2.64 17.25 7.95
C GLU A 60 -1.69 18.12 8.80
N GLY A 61 -0.40 17.79 8.79
CA GLY A 61 0.66 18.73 9.20
C GLY A 61 0.84 19.01 10.70
N ALA A 62 0.08 18.37 11.60
CA ALA A 62 0.30 18.51 13.05
C ALA A 62 -0.09 17.23 13.79
N CYS A 63 0.73 16.77 14.76
CA CYS A 63 0.25 15.78 15.72
C CYS A 63 -0.96 16.40 16.44
N MET A 64 -2.09 15.70 16.46
CA MET A 64 -3.26 16.04 17.31
C MET A 64 -2.89 16.36 18.77
N CYS A 65 -1.72 15.89 19.21
CA CYS A 65 -1.19 16.02 20.55
C CYS A 65 -0.42 17.33 20.85
N CYS A 66 0.23 17.98 19.88
CA CYS A 66 1.24 19.01 20.18
C CYS A 66 0.96 20.43 19.65
N SER A 67 0.03 20.62 18.71
CA SER A 67 -0.27 21.98 18.16
C SER A 67 -1.65 22.13 17.51
N GLY A 68 -2.38 21.02 17.31
CA GLY A 68 -3.58 20.96 16.48
C GLY A 68 -4.92 21.00 17.24
N GLY A 69 -4.95 21.47 18.50
CA GLY A 69 -6.16 21.41 19.33
C GLY A 69 -7.41 22.00 18.64
N ASN A 70 -7.29 23.18 18.04
CA ASN A 70 -8.41 23.81 17.32
C ASN A 70 -8.80 23.03 16.06
N ALA A 71 -7.83 22.55 15.27
CA ALA A 71 -8.11 21.77 14.06
C ALA A 71 -8.79 20.44 14.37
N LEU A 72 -8.40 19.76 15.45
CA LEU A 72 -9.06 18.55 15.93
C LEU A 72 -10.50 18.84 16.35
N LEU A 73 -10.73 19.91 17.12
CA LEU A 73 -12.09 20.29 17.54
C LEU A 73 -13.00 20.65 16.35
N GLU A 74 -12.47 21.34 15.33
CA GLU A 74 -13.21 21.66 14.10
C GLU A 74 -13.62 20.39 13.35
N VAL A 75 -12.67 19.49 13.08
CA VAL A 75 -12.95 18.22 12.40
C VAL A 75 -13.93 17.36 13.21
N LEU A 76 -13.78 17.32 14.54
CA LEU A 76 -14.69 16.59 15.41
C LEU A 76 -16.11 17.12 15.32
N ARG A 77 -16.31 18.44 15.25
CA ARG A 77 -17.64 19.06 15.08
C ARG A 77 -18.26 18.69 13.73
N ASP A 78 -17.49 18.81 12.64
CA ASP A 78 -17.96 18.48 11.29
C ASP A 78 -18.37 17.00 11.15
N LEU A 79 -17.75 16.14 11.94
CA LEU A 79 -18.02 14.69 11.94
C LEU A 79 -19.28 14.30 12.72
N GLN A 80 -19.75 15.13 13.67
CA GLN A 80 -20.87 14.76 14.54
C GLN A 80 -22.17 14.49 13.78
N GLU A 81 -22.37 15.18 12.67
CA GLU A 81 -23.59 15.04 11.85
C GLU A 81 -23.43 13.98 10.76
N LYS A 82 -22.20 13.53 10.48
CA LYS A 82 -21.89 12.63 9.36
C LYS A 82 -21.96 11.15 9.73
N CYS A 83 -21.68 10.79 10.98
CA CYS A 83 -21.63 9.41 11.45
C CYS A 83 -22.22 9.21 12.84
N ASP A 84 -22.62 7.97 13.09
CA ASP A 84 -23.10 7.52 14.40
C ASP A 84 -21.92 7.13 15.31
N THR A 85 -20.84 6.65 14.69
CA THR A 85 -19.63 6.16 15.35
C THR A 85 -18.37 6.76 14.75
N LEU A 86 -17.52 7.30 15.61
CA LEU A 86 -16.20 7.82 15.26
C LEU A 86 -15.11 6.85 15.70
N LEU A 87 -14.29 6.37 14.76
CA LEU A 87 -13.05 5.67 15.07
C LEU A 87 -11.88 6.63 14.92
N ILE A 88 -11.03 6.71 15.95
CA ILE A 88 -9.84 7.56 15.93
C ILE A 88 -8.61 6.68 16.05
N GLU A 89 -7.79 6.63 14.99
CA GLU A 89 -6.46 6.01 15.06
C GLU A 89 -5.43 7.11 15.38
N THR A 90 -4.73 6.98 16.51
CA THR A 90 -3.68 7.94 16.88
C THR A 90 -2.38 7.66 16.14
N SER A 91 -1.48 8.64 16.07
CA SER A 91 -0.14 8.37 15.56
C SER A 91 0.59 7.43 16.53
N GLY A 92 1.60 6.71 16.04
CA GLY A 92 2.40 5.80 16.88
C GLY A 92 3.23 6.50 17.96
N VAL A 93 3.32 7.83 17.92
CA VAL A 93 4.07 8.67 18.86
C VAL A 93 3.17 9.65 19.62
N SER A 94 1.85 9.50 19.51
CA SER A 94 0.88 10.34 20.22
C SER A 94 0.61 9.83 21.63
N GLU A 95 0.39 10.76 22.55
CA GLU A 95 -0.32 10.49 23.80
C GLU A 95 -1.83 10.36 23.54
N VAL A 96 -2.49 9.53 24.35
CA VAL A 96 -3.90 9.17 24.21
C VAL A 96 -4.80 10.17 24.95
N TYR A 97 -4.36 10.65 26.12
CA TYR A 97 -5.16 11.51 27.01
C TYR A 97 -5.56 12.87 26.40
N PRO A 98 -4.67 13.63 25.71
CA PRO A 98 -5.09 14.89 25.09
C PRO A 98 -6.16 14.70 24.01
N ILE A 99 -6.10 13.60 23.26
CA ILE A 99 -7.08 13.26 22.22
C ILE A 99 -8.40 12.85 22.87
N TRP A 100 -8.34 12.04 23.94
CA TRP A 100 -9.51 11.69 24.77
C TRP A 100 -10.26 12.95 25.22
N GLU A 101 -9.55 13.90 25.82
CA GLU A 101 -10.15 15.14 26.35
C GLU A 101 -10.80 15.98 25.24
N ALA A 102 -10.16 16.12 24.09
CA ALA A 102 -10.73 16.84 22.94
C ALA A 102 -12.01 16.18 22.42
N VAL A 103 -12.07 14.84 22.38
CA VAL A 103 -13.23 14.07 21.90
C VAL A 103 -14.41 14.20 22.86
N GLU A 104 -14.20 14.01 24.16
CA GLU A 104 -15.25 14.22 25.17
C GLU A 104 -15.75 15.67 25.16
N SER A 105 -14.84 16.64 25.12
CA SER A 105 -15.19 18.07 25.11
C SER A 105 -15.96 18.49 23.85
N SER A 106 -15.83 17.72 22.77
CA SER A 106 -16.59 17.94 21.53
C SER A 106 -17.99 17.35 21.58
N GLY A 107 -18.38 16.61 22.63
CA GLY A 107 -19.73 16.04 22.77
C GLY A 107 -19.89 14.60 22.27
N TYR A 108 -18.78 13.89 22.03
CA TYR A 108 -18.80 12.45 21.79
C TYR A 108 -18.85 11.68 23.11
N THR A 109 -19.48 10.50 23.10
CA THR A 109 -19.28 9.50 24.15
C THR A 109 -18.15 8.57 23.75
N LEU A 110 -17.03 8.61 24.47
CA LEU A 110 -15.93 7.68 24.22
C LEU A 110 -16.22 6.34 24.91
N GLU A 111 -16.42 5.29 24.11
CA GLU A 111 -16.80 3.95 24.59
C GLU A 111 -15.58 3.17 25.08
N ALA A 112 -14.46 3.25 24.34
CA ALA A 112 -13.20 2.63 24.74
C ALA A 112 -11.97 3.33 24.15
N ALA A 113 -10.88 3.35 24.91
CA ALA A 113 -9.53 3.55 24.40
C ALA A 113 -8.71 2.26 24.43
N PHE A 114 -8.33 1.78 23.25
CA PHE A 114 -7.46 0.63 23.04
C PHE A 114 -6.02 1.08 22.91
N CYS A 115 -5.08 0.30 23.45
CA CYS A 115 -3.66 0.39 23.13
C CYS A 115 -3.19 -0.93 22.52
N CYS A 116 -2.79 -0.87 21.25
CA CYS A 116 -2.16 -2.00 20.58
C CYS A 116 -0.72 -2.15 21.06
N LEU A 117 -0.36 -3.34 21.51
CA LEU A 117 0.98 -3.71 21.96
C LEU A 117 1.44 -4.93 21.16
N PRO A 118 2.47 -4.85 20.31
CA PRO A 118 2.95 -6.03 19.61
C PRO A 118 3.63 -6.99 20.59
N SER A 119 3.29 -8.27 20.54
CA SER A 119 3.88 -9.28 21.42
C SER A 119 5.39 -9.45 21.23
N ASN A 120 5.92 -9.03 20.08
CA ASN A 120 7.34 -9.04 19.73
C ASN A 120 8.02 -7.64 19.84
N ILE A 121 7.48 -6.70 20.62
CA ILE A 121 7.97 -5.30 20.73
C ILE A 121 9.45 -5.16 21.12
N GLY A 122 10.07 -6.17 21.75
CA GLY A 122 11.45 -6.09 22.21
C GLY A 122 11.63 -5.17 23.43
N LYS A 123 12.63 -5.47 24.27
CA LYS A 123 12.81 -4.80 25.58
C LYS A 123 13.15 -3.32 25.48
N GLU A 124 13.97 -2.94 24.50
CA GLU A 124 14.40 -1.55 24.29
C GLU A 124 13.18 -0.66 24.03
N LEU A 125 12.32 -1.03 23.07
CA LEU A 125 11.12 -0.27 22.74
C LEU A 125 10.08 -0.31 23.87
N LEU A 126 9.91 -1.46 24.53
CA LEU A 126 8.99 -1.58 25.67
C LEU A 126 9.33 -0.64 26.83
N SER A 127 10.63 -0.33 26.99
CA SER A 127 11.11 0.58 28.02
C SER A 127 10.95 2.07 27.68
N LEU A 128 10.53 2.41 26.46
CA LEU A 128 10.36 3.80 26.05
C LEU A 128 9.24 4.47 26.85
N PRO A 129 9.45 5.72 27.34
CA PRO A 129 8.44 6.46 28.09
C PRO A 129 7.09 6.59 27.37
N ILE A 130 7.11 6.80 26.05
CA ILE A 130 5.87 6.90 25.25
C ILE A 130 5.07 5.59 25.24
N VAL A 131 5.73 4.43 25.17
CA VAL A 131 5.06 3.13 25.18
C VAL A 131 4.39 2.90 26.52
N ARG A 132 5.11 3.17 27.61
CA ARG A 132 4.55 3.12 28.97
C ARG A 132 3.38 4.08 29.13
N SER A 133 3.51 5.32 28.69
CA SER A 133 2.45 6.34 28.78
C SER A 133 1.19 5.92 28.00
N GLN A 134 1.34 5.39 26.78
CA GLN A 134 0.22 4.85 25.99
C GLN A 134 -0.47 3.67 26.69
N LEU A 135 0.29 2.75 27.29
CA LEU A 135 -0.25 1.64 28.07
C LEU A 135 -0.95 2.12 29.35
N GLU A 136 -0.40 3.10 30.07
CA GLU A 136 -0.98 3.72 31.28
C GLU A 136 -2.29 4.46 30.97
N GLN A 137 -2.39 5.10 29.81
CA GLN A 137 -3.56 5.86 29.36
C GLN A 137 -4.62 5.00 28.66
N ALA A 138 -4.31 3.76 28.26
CA ALA A 138 -5.28 2.85 27.67
C ALA A 138 -6.38 2.44 28.67
N GLN A 139 -7.58 2.14 28.20
CA GLN A 139 -8.56 1.39 29.00
C GLN A 139 -8.45 -0.11 28.77
N CYS A 140 -7.98 -0.49 27.59
CA CYS A 140 -7.83 -1.86 27.18
C CYS A 140 -6.52 -2.03 26.40
N ILE A 141 -5.85 -3.17 26.60
CA ILE A 141 -4.66 -3.55 25.85
C ILE A 141 -5.05 -4.63 24.83
N VAL A 142 -4.63 -4.43 23.59
CA VAL A 142 -4.75 -5.42 22.52
C VAL A 142 -3.34 -5.92 22.20
N LEU A 143 -3.03 -7.14 22.60
CA LEU A 143 -1.75 -7.77 22.28
C LEU A 143 -1.79 -8.28 20.83
N THR A 144 -1.02 -7.67 19.94
CA THR A 144 -1.03 -7.96 18.51
C THR A 144 0.14 -8.82 18.07
N LYS A 145 0.05 -9.43 16.88
CA LYS A 145 1.09 -10.28 16.29
C LYS A 145 1.42 -11.52 17.13
N VAL A 146 0.43 -12.01 17.87
CA VAL A 146 0.59 -13.19 18.76
C VAL A 146 0.98 -14.42 17.94
N ASP A 147 0.50 -14.51 16.70
CA ASP A 147 0.85 -15.52 15.70
C ASP A 147 2.34 -15.53 15.29
N LEU A 148 3.07 -14.44 15.53
CA LEU A 148 4.48 -14.29 15.17
C LEU A 148 5.44 -14.40 16.35
N THR A 149 4.95 -14.74 17.54
CA THR A 149 5.74 -14.73 18.78
C THR A 149 5.80 -16.11 19.41
N ASP A 150 6.99 -16.56 19.81
CA ASP A 150 7.14 -17.84 20.49
C ASP A 150 6.53 -17.82 21.90
N GLN A 151 6.20 -19.00 22.43
CA GLN A 151 5.52 -19.12 23.72
C GLN A 151 6.26 -18.47 24.89
N ARG A 152 7.61 -18.51 24.91
CA ARG A 152 8.38 -17.97 26.03
C ARG A 152 8.39 -16.45 26.04
N GLU A 153 8.51 -15.83 24.87
CA GLU A 153 8.39 -14.38 24.73
C GLU A 153 6.96 -13.91 24.99
N LEU A 154 5.97 -14.65 24.49
CA LEU A 154 4.56 -14.36 24.69
C LEU A 154 4.19 -14.33 26.19
N LEU A 155 4.65 -15.30 26.98
CA LEU A 155 4.37 -15.32 28.42
C LEU A 155 4.93 -14.08 29.14
N LYS A 156 6.13 -13.63 28.78
CA LYS A 156 6.75 -12.43 29.39
C LYS A 156 5.97 -11.16 29.07
N ILE A 157 5.58 -10.97 27.81
CA ILE A 157 4.83 -9.77 27.41
C ILE A 157 3.40 -9.81 27.96
N LEU A 158 2.80 -11.00 28.12
CA LEU A 158 1.52 -11.18 28.80
C LEU A 158 1.59 -10.77 30.27
N GLU A 159 2.61 -11.19 31.00
CA GLU A 159 2.83 -10.76 32.39
C GLU A 159 2.98 -9.24 32.49
N HIS A 160 3.76 -8.64 31.59
CA HIS A 160 3.92 -7.19 31.53
C HIS A 160 2.61 -6.45 31.20
N ALA A 161 1.83 -6.93 30.22
CA ALA A 161 0.54 -6.33 29.89
C ALA A 161 -0.45 -6.44 31.05
N LYS A 162 -0.47 -7.58 31.75
CA LYS A 162 -1.31 -7.82 32.92
C LYS A 162 -0.96 -6.92 34.11
N SER A 163 0.29 -6.48 34.26
CA SER A 163 0.69 -5.59 35.37
C SER A 163 0.05 -4.21 35.32
N PHE A 164 -0.57 -3.83 34.20
CA PHE A 164 -1.37 -2.60 34.10
C PHE A 164 -2.80 -2.76 34.62
N GLU A 165 -3.21 -3.98 35.00
CA GLU A 165 -4.53 -4.29 35.56
C GLU A 165 -5.70 -3.85 34.67
N LYS A 166 -5.57 -4.11 33.36
CA LYS A 166 -6.55 -3.74 32.33
C LYS A 166 -7.07 -4.96 31.56
N PRO A 167 -8.30 -4.88 31.00
CA PRO A 167 -8.76 -5.82 30.00
C PRO A 167 -7.72 -6.03 28.89
N LEU A 168 -7.44 -7.29 28.61
CA LEU A 168 -6.40 -7.73 27.68
C LEU A 168 -7.01 -8.66 26.64
N PHE A 169 -6.85 -8.33 25.37
CA PHE A 169 -7.26 -9.17 24.26
C PHE A 169 -6.05 -9.64 23.46
N LEU A 170 -6.13 -10.86 22.93
CA LEU A 170 -5.12 -11.41 22.03
C LEU A 170 -5.60 -11.25 20.59
N SER A 171 -4.71 -10.76 19.73
CA SER A 171 -4.97 -10.62 18.31
C SER A 171 -4.05 -11.53 17.51
N TYR A 172 -4.68 -12.44 16.76
CA TYR A 172 -4.05 -13.36 15.83
C TYR A 172 -4.35 -12.91 14.41
N GLU A 173 -3.32 -12.68 13.60
CA GLU A 173 -3.49 -12.17 12.22
C GLU A 173 -4.36 -10.89 12.15
N GLY A 174 -4.28 -10.05 13.20
CA GLY A 174 -5.06 -8.82 13.32
C GLY A 174 -6.51 -8.99 13.76
N LYS A 175 -6.95 -10.22 14.06
CA LYS A 175 -8.30 -10.53 14.53
C LYS A 175 -8.31 -10.79 16.02
N VAL A 176 -9.22 -10.15 16.72
CA VAL A 176 -9.57 -10.46 18.12
C VAL A 176 -10.84 -11.31 18.13
N ASP A 177 -10.95 -12.21 19.11
CA ASP A 177 -12.14 -13.06 19.25
C ASP A 177 -13.41 -12.28 19.64
N ALA A 178 -14.55 -12.98 19.69
CA ALA A 178 -15.87 -12.40 19.91
C ALA A 178 -16.02 -11.67 21.24
N SER A 179 -15.18 -11.94 22.24
CA SER A 179 -15.23 -11.27 23.55
C SER A 179 -14.99 -9.75 23.46
N LEU A 180 -14.33 -9.28 22.40
CA LEU A 180 -14.18 -7.85 22.14
C LEU A 180 -15.54 -7.17 21.91
N LYS A 181 -16.47 -7.85 21.23
CA LYS A 181 -17.82 -7.33 21.00
C LYS A 181 -18.58 -7.19 22.32
N ASP A 182 -18.43 -8.17 23.20
CA ASP A 182 -19.08 -8.13 24.52
C ASP A 182 -18.54 -6.97 25.35
N PHE A 183 -17.22 -6.76 25.33
CA PHE A 183 -16.56 -5.64 26.00
C PHE A 183 -17.04 -4.27 25.50
N ILE A 184 -17.14 -4.09 24.18
CA ILE A 184 -17.62 -2.84 23.57
C ILE A 184 -19.05 -2.49 23.98
N ASN A 185 -19.87 -3.50 24.31
CA ASN A 185 -21.27 -3.29 24.72
C ASN A 185 -21.44 -3.11 26.23
N LEU A 186 -20.37 -3.15 27.03
CA LEU A 186 -20.43 -2.88 28.46
C LEU A 186 -20.66 -1.38 28.73
N PRO A 187 -21.38 -1.02 29.82
CA PRO A 187 -21.66 0.37 30.14
C PRO A 187 -20.39 1.21 30.37
N LYS A 188 -20.53 2.51 30.05
CA LYS A 188 -19.46 3.52 29.90
C LYS A 188 -18.35 3.44 30.96
N VAL A 189 -17.12 3.49 30.47
CA VAL A 189 -15.90 3.23 31.21
C VAL A 189 -15.41 4.47 31.98
N LYS A 190 -14.67 4.26 33.08
CA LYS A 190 -14.03 5.33 33.86
C LYS A 190 -13.09 6.18 32.99
N ARG A 191 -13.12 7.50 33.18
CA ARG A 191 -12.22 8.46 32.54
C ARG A 191 -10.77 8.00 32.67
N VAL A 192 -10.03 8.06 31.57
CA VAL A 192 -8.59 7.80 31.55
C VAL A 192 -7.90 8.80 32.48
N LYS A 193 -6.94 8.34 33.29
CA LYS A 193 -6.10 9.24 34.10
C LYS A 193 -5.03 9.85 33.21
N GLU A 194 -4.66 11.10 33.48
CA GLU A 194 -3.44 11.69 32.90
C GLU A 194 -2.27 10.77 33.29
N GLY A 195 -1.62 10.18 32.28
CA GLY A 195 -0.51 9.27 32.49
C GLY A 195 0.76 10.02 32.88
N SER A 196 1.85 9.27 33.09
CA SER A 196 3.16 9.91 33.17
C SER A 196 3.47 10.65 31.85
N LYS A 197 3.72 11.97 31.92
CA LYS A 197 4.18 12.73 30.75
C LYS A 197 5.54 12.18 30.31
N PRO A 198 5.70 11.74 29.05
CA PRO A 198 6.99 11.31 28.55
C PRO A 198 8.00 12.47 28.70
N GLN A 199 9.04 12.29 29.50
CA GLN A 199 10.16 13.23 29.51
C GLN A 199 11.00 12.98 28.25
N GLY A 200 11.02 13.97 27.35
CA GLY A 200 12.10 14.20 26.39
C GLY A 200 12.43 13.07 25.41
N HIS A 201 11.59 12.87 24.40
CA HIS A 201 12.08 12.34 23.12
C HIS A 201 11.55 13.21 21.99
N ASP A 202 12.42 14.04 21.43
CA ASP A 202 12.17 14.69 20.15
C ASP A 202 12.17 13.59 19.08
N PHE A 203 10.99 13.30 18.53
CA PHE A 203 10.89 12.50 17.33
C PHE A 203 11.24 13.38 16.14
N TYR A 204 12.14 12.88 15.29
CA TYR A 204 12.42 13.47 13.99
C TYR A 204 11.45 12.87 12.96
N SER A 205 10.87 13.74 12.15
CA SER A 205 10.13 13.37 10.94
C SER A 205 10.89 13.90 9.74
N GLU A 206 11.08 13.05 8.72
CA GLU A 206 11.58 13.52 7.43
C GLU A 206 10.74 12.89 6.32
N VAL A 207 10.31 13.70 5.36
CA VAL A 207 9.56 13.23 4.18
C VAL A 207 10.41 13.44 2.94
N ILE A 208 10.67 12.36 2.22
CA ILE A 208 11.28 12.45 0.88
C ILE A 208 10.20 12.31 -0.17
N LYS A 209 10.23 13.20 -1.16
CA LYS A 209 9.46 13.06 -2.39
C LYS A 209 10.26 12.23 -3.39
N LEU A 210 9.64 11.17 -3.89
CA LEU A 210 10.26 10.24 -4.81
C LEU A 210 9.98 10.67 -6.25
N ARG A 211 10.95 10.43 -7.14
CA ARG A 211 10.82 10.77 -8.56
C ARG A 211 11.25 9.59 -9.42
N GLY A 212 10.32 9.03 -10.18
CA GLY A 212 10.57 7.89 -11.05
C GLY A 212 10.34 6.54 -10.37
N ILE A 213 10.89 5.49 -10.98
CA ILE A 213 10.67 4.09 -10.59
C ILE A 213 11.95 3.54 -9.95
N TYR A 214 11.81 2.90 -8.80
CA TYR A 214 12.93 2.42 -8.00
C TYR A 214 13.03 0.88 -8.01
N ASN A 215 14.24 0.35 -7.83
CA ASN A 215 14.40 -1.08 -7.61
C ASN A 215 13.88 -1.44 -6.20
N LYS A 216 12.93 -2.37 -6.13
CA LYS A 216 12.35 -2.81 -4.86
C LYS A 216 13.41 -3.44 -3.94
N ASP A 217 14.31 -4.25 -4.48
CA ASP A 217 15.30 -4.99 -3.70
C ASP A 217 16.33 -4.04 -3.08
N GLU A 218 16.77 -3.01 -3.83
CA GLU A 218 17.67 -1.97 -3.34
C GLU A 218 17.02 -1.12 -2.24
N LEU A 219 15.70 -0.85 -2.35
CA LEU A 219 14.94 -0.17 -1.31
C LEU A 219 14.82 -1.03 -0.05
N GLU A 220 14.55 -2.33 -0.17
CA GLU A 220 14.53 -3.24 0.98
C GLU A 220 15.89 -3.28 1.67
N GLU A 221 16.98 -3.42 0.91
CA GLU A 221 18.33 -3.43 1.46
C GLU A 221 18.67 -2.10 2.17
N PHE A 222 18.25 -0.97 1.62
CA PHE A 222 18.38 0.34 2.26
C PHE A 222 17.62 0.40 3.59
N LEU A 223 16.35 0.00 3.60
CA LEU A 223 15.49 0.03 4.79
C LEU A 223 16.02 -0.87 5.90
N LEU A 224 16.55 -2.06 5.57
CA LEU A 224 17.14 -2.98 6.54
C LEU A 224 18.45 -2.47 7.15
N LYS A 225 19.14 -1.52 6.49
CA LYS A 225 20.38 -0.89 6.98
C LYS A 225 20.11 0.39 7.79
N LEU A 226 18.85 0.77 7.99
CA LEU A 226 18.51 1.92 8.83
C LEU A 226 19.00 1.70 10.27
N PRO A 227 19.47 2.76 10.96
CA PRO A 227 19.84 2.67 12.36
C PRO A 227 18.63 2.29 13.21
N LYS A 228 18.86 1.60 14.32
CA LYS A 228 17.79 1.19 15.27
C LYS A 228 16.94 2.35 15.77
N GLY A 229 17.48 3.57 15.80
CA GLY A 229 16.78 4.79 16.19
C GLY A 229 15.76 5.28 15.15
N ILE A 230 15.77 4.77 13.92
CA ILE A 230 14.71 5.01 12.93
C ILE A 230 13.71 3.86 13.04
N TYR A 231 12.57 4.16 13.63
CA TYR A 231 11.57 3.18 13.99
C TYR A 231 10.61 2.86 12.85
N ARG A 232 10.27 3.84 12.00
CA ARG A 232 9.26 3.67 10.95
C ARG A 232 9.68 4.36 9.66
N ALA A 233 9.39 3.70 8.54
CA ALA A 233 9.33 4.34 7.23
C ALA A 233 8.07 3.86 6.52
N LYS A 234 7.19 4.76 6.13
CA LYS A 234 5.93 4.44 5.43
C LYS A 234 5.75 5.35 4.23
N GLY A 235 5.13 4.84 3.17
CA GLY A 235 4.78 5.66 2.02
C GLY A 235 4.48 4.86 0.77
N VAL A 236 4.36 5.58 -0.35
CA VAL A 236 4.02 5.01 -1.65
C VAL A 236 5.19 5.16 -2.60
N VAL A 237 5.54 4.07 -3.27
CA VAL A 237 6.69 4.00 -4.17
C VAL A 237 6.29 3.35 -5.50
N TYR A 238 6.75 3.89 -6.61
CA TYR A 238 6.74 3.19 -7.89
C TYR A 238 7.96 2.30 -7.98
N THR A 239 7.76 1.00 -8.22
CA THR A 239 8.85 0.03 -8.18
C THR A 239 8.94 -0.80 -9.45
N THR A 240 10.10 -1.42 -9.66
CA THR A 240 10.33 -2.35 -10.76
C THR A 240 9.49 -3.61 -10.72
N HIS A 241 8.90 -3.97 -9.58
CA HIS A 241 8.27 -5.28 -9.36
C HIS A 241 6.76 -5.28 -9.58
N SER A 242 6.16 -4.10 -9.76
CA SER A 242 4.71 -3.96 -9.89
C SER A 242 4.36 -2.78 -10.79
N PRO A 243 3.44 -2.96 -11.76
CA PRO A 243 2.90 -1.84 -12.55
C PRO A 243 1.95 -0.96 -11.73
N LEU A 244 1.46 -1.48 -10.60
CA LEU A 244 0.74 -0.69 -9.60
C LEU A 244 1.72 -0.08 -8.58
N PRO A 245 1.43 1.12 -8.06
CA PRO A 245 2.14 1.68 -6.93
C PRO A 245 2.20 0.67 -5.79
N LEU A 246 3.34 0.59 -5.12
CA LEU A 246 3.48 -0.22 -3.91
C LEU A 246 3.49 0.68 -2.68
N GLY A 247 2.65 0.34 -1.73
CA GLY A 247 2.79 0.81 -0.37
C GLY A 247 3.88 0.04 0.34
N VAL A 248 4.76 0.76 1.04
CA VAL A 248 5.79 0.17 1.88
C VAL A 248 5.56 0.57 3.32
N ASN A 249 5.70 -0.41 4.20
CA ASN A 249 5.69 -0.20 5.63
C ASN A 249 6.88 -0.93 6.25
N TYR A 250 7.89 -0.15 6.60
CA TYR A 250 9.00 -0.55 7.46
C TYR A 250 8.68 -0.15 8.90
N THR A 251 8.77 -1.10 9.83
CA THR A 251 8.77 -0.79 11.26
C THR A 251 9.78 -1.67 11.99
N CYS A 252 10.76 -1.05 12.63
CA CYS A 252 11.73 -1.70 13.52
C CYS A 252 12.37 -2.96 12.91
N GLY A 253 12.82 -2.88 11.65
CA GLY A 253 13.45 -4.00 10.93
C GLY A 253 12.50 -4.87 10.11
N TYR A 254 11.19 -4.76 10.30
CA TYR A 254 10.20 -5.52 9.52
C TYR A 254 9.70 -4.70 8.34
N ILE A 255 9.73 -5.28 7.13
CA ILE A 255 9.23 -4.65 5.90
C ILE A 255 8.02 -5.42 5.41
N SER A 256 6.99 -4.68 5.00
CA SER A 256 5.83 -5.22 4.29
C SER A 256 5.52 -4.34 3.09
N TRP A 257 4.97 -4.97 2.05
CA TRP A 257 4.57 -4.31 0.82
C TRP A 257 3.14 -4.68 0.48
N GLU A 258 2.40 -3.73 -0.07
CA GLU A 258 1.07 -3.96 -0.61
C GLU A 258 0.87 -3.19 -1.91
N ARG A 259 0.00 -3.68 -2.79
CA ARG A 259 -0.34 -2.96 -4.01
C ARG A 259 -1.40 -1.92 -3.69
N LEU A 260 -1.21 -0.71 -4.20
CA LEU A 260 -2.07 0.42 -3.96
C LEU A 260 -2.63 0.97 -5.29
N TYR A 261 -3.86 1.47 -5.26
CA TYR A 261 -4.40 2.34 -6.32
C TYR A 261 -4.24 3.79 -5.86
N TYR A 262 -3.12 4.41 -6.23
CA TYR A 262 -2.77 5.77 -5.79
C TYR A 262 -2.14 6.55 -6.95
N THR A 263 -2.67 7.74 -7.23
CA THR A 263 -2.27 8.58 -8.38
C THR A 263 -1.50 9.83 -7.98
N GLY A 264 -1.30 10.09 -6.68
CA GLY A 264 -0.56 11.24 -6.20
C GLY A 264 0.96 11.08 -6.34
N GLU A 265 1.70 12.05 -5.81
CA GLU A 265 3.17 11.99 -5.78
C GLU A 265 3.63 10.86 -4.83
N PRO A 266 4.56 9.98 -5.25
CA PRO A 266 5.15 8.98 -4.38
C PRO A 266 6.06 9.63 -3.34
N PHE A 267 6.08 9.09 -2.12
CA PHE A 267 6.78 9.66 -0.99
C PHE A 267 7.18 8.56 0.01
N LEU A 268 8.14 8.87 0.87
CA LEU A 268 8.42 8.10 2.09
C LEU A 268 8.60 9.02 3.28
N THR A 269 7.91 8.69 4.37
CA THR A 269 8.00 9.38 5.65
C THR A 269 8.75 8.53 6.64
N PHE A 270 9.85 9.05 7.17
CA PHE A 270 10.71 8.43 8.17
C PHE A 270 10.45 9.02 9.54
N ILE A 271 10.41 8.18 10.57
CA ILE A 271 10.19 8.58 11.96
C ILE A 271 11.15 7.84 12.87
N GLY A 272 11.81 8.58 13.75
CA GLY A 272 12.76 8.03 14.71
C GLY A 272 13.19 9.01 15.78
N THR A 273 14.10 8.58 16.65
CA THR A 273 14.77 9.41 17.67
C THR A 273 16.16 9.85 17.22
N VAL A 274 16.54 9.55 15.98
CA VAL A 274 17.74 10.06 15.32
C VAL A 274 17.34 10.73 14.00
N PRO A 275 17.98 11.85 13.62
CA PRO A 275 17.74 12.50 12.33
C PRO A 275 17.95 11.52 11.15
N PRO A 276 16.96 11.39 10.23
CA PRO A 276 17.10 10.52 9.07
C PRO A 276 18.07 11.04 7.99
N ASP A 277 18.31 12.35 7.95
CA ASP A 277 19.02 13.12 6.91
C ASP A 277 20.34 12.48 6.43
N LEU A 278 21.23 12.09 7.36
CA LEU A 278 22.53 11.51 7.01
C LEU A 278 22.41 10.16 6.28
N HIS A 279 21.38 9.38 6.61
CA HIS A 279 21.10 8.10 5.96
C HIS A 279 20.45 8.28 4.60
N LEU A 280 19.61 9.31 4.46
CA LEU A 280 18.93 9.62 3.20
C LEU A 280 19.90 10.03 2.08
N MET A 281 21.12 10.48 2.40
CA MET A 281 22.17 10.67 1.39
C MET A 281 22.53 9.38 0.62
N LYS A 282 22.27 8.21 1.20
CA LYS A 282 22.51 6.90 0.58
C LYS A 282 21.22 6.29 0.00
N PHE A 283 20.14 7.08 -0.11
CA PHE A 283 18.88 6.60 -0.63
C PHE A 283 19.04 6.11 -2.09
N PRO A 284 18.47 4.95 -2.47
CA PRO A 284 18.58 4.40 -3.82
C PRO A 284 18.15 5.41 -4.88
N GLN A 285 18.79 5.35 -6.05
CA GLN A 285 18.44 6.23 -7.17
C GLN A 285 17.35 5.59 -8.04
N PRO A 286 16.50 6.40 -8.69
CA PRO A 286 15.54 5.86 -9.64
C PRO A 286 16.27 5.25 -10.85
N ILE A 287 15.63 4.25 -11.43
CA ILE A 287 16.16 3.54 -12.58
C ILE A 287 16.17 4.45 -13.80
N LYS A 288 17.31 4.46 -14.49
CA LYS A 288 17.53 5.23 -15.71
C LYS A 288 17.34 4.42 -16.99
N ASP A 289 17.49 3.09 -16.94
CA ASP A 289 17.33 2.21 -18.09
C ASP A 289 15.96 1.51 -18.05
N PRO A 290 14.99 1.91 -18.90
CA PRO A 290 13.70 1.28 -19.02
C PRO A 290 13.75 -0.23 -19.29
N LYS A 291 14.82 -0.75 -19.90
CA LYS A 291 14.94 -2.19 -20.20
C LYS A 291 14.97 -3.05 -18.94
N VAL A 292 15.40 -2.49 -17.81
CA VAL A 292 15.35 -3.18 -16.51
C VAL A 292 13.89 -3.49 -16.12
N LEU A 293 12.95 -2.60 -16.46
CA LEU A 293 11.53 -2.79 -16.18
C LEU A 293 10.95 -3.99 -16.93
N GLN A 294 11.41 -4.26 -18.15
CA GLN A 294 10.95 -5.40 -18.93
C GLN A 294 11.20 -6.74 -18.22
N ARG A 295 12.29 -6.84 -17.46
CA ARG A 295 12.66 -8.05 -16.73
C ARG A 295 11.99 -8.18 -15.37
N LEU A 296 11.83 -7.05 -14.68
CA LEU A 296 11.44 -7.04 -13.28
C LEU A 296 9.95 -6.81 -13.06
N LEU A 297 9.22 -6.22 -14.03
CA LEU A 297 7.79 -5.97 -13.87
C LEU A 297 6.98 -7.27 -14.00
N PHE A 298 6.68 -7.87 -12.85
CA PHE A 298 5.86 -9.07 -12.77
C PHE A 298 4.42 -8.80 -13.22
N PRO A 299 3.82 -9.72 -14.02
CA PRO A 299 2.40 -9.70 -14.32
C PRO A 299 1.53 -9.67 -13.06
N LEU A 300 0.45 -8.88 -13.12
CA LEU A 300 -0.61 -8.86 -12.11
C LEU A 300 -1.48 -10.11 -12.18
N THR A 301 -1.50 -10.76 -13.33
CA THR A 301 -2.34 -11.90 -13.66
C THR A 301 -1.49 -13.16 -13.91
N SER A 302 -2.11 -14.26 -14.35
CA SER A 302 -1.39 -15.49 -14.65
C SER A 302 -0.31 -15.26 -15.71
N PHE A 303 0.83 -15.96 -15.60
CA PHE A 303 1.92 -15.85 -16.57
C PHE A 303 2.68 -17.16 -16.76
N ASP A 304 3.39 -17.27 -17.89
CA ASP A 304 4.18 -18.45 -18.29
C ASP A 304 5.53 -18.02 -18.88
N ARG A 305 6.53 -18.90 -18.82
CA ARG A 305 7.89 -18.70 -19.38
C ARG A 305 8.41 -19.93 -20.13
N ARG A 306 7.57 -20.92 -20.42
CA ARG A 306 7.98 -22.09 -21.21
C ARG A 306 8.33 -21.67 -22.64
N GLU A 307 9.33 -22.34 -23.21
CA GLU A 307 9.76 -22.13 -24.58
C GLU A 307 8.94 -22.99 -25.56
N GLY A 308 8.92 -22.59 -26.84
CA GLY A 308 8.23 -23.34 -27.89
C GLY A 308 6.71 -23.20 -27.90
N ILE A 309 6.15 -22.44 -26.95
CA ILE A 309 4.71 -22.21 -26.82
C ILE A 309 4.35 -20.73 -26.95
N ALA A 310 3.07 -20.50 -27.22
CA ALA A 310 2.41 -19.21 -27.19
C ALA A 310 0.98 -19.41 -26.68
N TYR A 311 0.28 -18.31 -26.38
CA TYR A 311 -1.14 -18.34 -26.01
C TYR A 311 -1.98 -17.66 -27.07
N MET A 312 -3.15 -18.22 -27.33
CA MET A 312 -4.17 -17.61 -28.17
C MET A 312 -5.55 -17.93 -27.60
N LYS A 313 -6.31 -16.89 -27.22
CA LYS A 313 -7.62 -17.00 -26.59
C LYS A 313 -7.61 -17.98 -25.40
N GLY A 314 -6.63 -17.82 -24.50
CA GLY A 314 -6.46 -18.68 -23.32
C GLY A 314 -5.91 -20.09 -23.59
N LYS A 315 -5.66 -20.49 -24.85
CA LYS A 315 -5.17 -21.84 -25.19
C LYS A 315 -3.70 -21.82 -25.59
N VAL A 316 -2.97 -22.83 -25.13
CA VAL A 316 -1.58 -23.08 -25.56
C VAL A 316 -1.56 -23.47 -27.03
N VAL A 317 -0.72 -22.79 -27.81
CA VAL A 317 -0.45 -23.04 -29.23
C VAL A 317 1.06 -23.02 -29.50
N SER A 318 1.50 -23.45 -30.68
CA SER A 318 2.90 -23.32 -31.07
C SER A 318 3.27 -21.87 -31.41
N GLU A 319 4.53 -21.49 -31.17
CA GLU A 319 5.07 -20.17 -31.56
C GLU A 319 4.82 -19.87 -33.05
N ARG A 320 5.07 -20.84 -33.93
CA ARG A 320 4.86 -20.69 -35.37
C ARG A 320 3.42 -20.32 -35.70
N ARG A 321 2.44 -20.96 -35.05
CA ARG A 321 1.02 -20.66 -35.26
C ARG A 321 0.67 -19.25 -34.76
N ALA A 322 1.19 -18.86 -33.60
CA ALA A 322 0.98 -17.52 -33.06
C ALA A 322 1.60 -16.44 -33.96
N VAL A 323 2.81 -16.63 -34.48
CA VAL A 323 3.45 -15.70 -35.43
C VAL A 323 2.58 -15.48 -36.67
N VAL A 324 2.09 -16.56 -37.28
CA VAL A 324 1.22 -16.46 -38.48
C VAL A 324 -0.07 -15.68 -38.15
N GLU A 325 -0.69 -15.94 -37.01
CA GLU A 325 -1.90 -15.22 -36.61
C GLU A 325 -1.62 -13.75 -36.30
N THR A 326 -0.50 -13.44 -35.64
CA THR A 326 -0.04 -12.07 -35.41
C THR A 326 0.11 -11.29 -36.72
N LEU A 327 0.74 -11.86 -37.73
CA LEU A 327 0.89 -11.21 -39.05
C LEU A 327 -0.47 -10.96 -39.71
N LYS A 328 -1.41 -11.91 -39.61
CA LYS A 328 -2.79 -11.72 -40.10
C LYS A 328 -3.54 -10.64 -39.34
N MET A 329 -3.30 -10.48 -38.04
CA MET A 329 -3.91 -9.42 -37.23
C MET A 329 -3.38 -8.05 -37.64
N LEU A 330 -2.08 -7.94 -37.89
CA LEU A 330 -1.45 -6.69 -38.33
C LEU A 330 -1.86 -6.28 -39.75
N ALA A 331 -2.07 -7.24 -40.65
CA ALA A 331 -2.61 -6.97 -42.00
C ALA A 331 -4.04 -6.37 -41.96
N LYS A 332 -4.79 -6.54 -40.87
CA LYS A 332 -6.09 -5.89 -40.71
C LYS A 332 -5.88 -4.42 -40.37
N LYS A 333 -6.47 -3.50 -41.14
CA LYS A 333 -6.30 -2.03 -40.98
C LYS A 333 -6.83 -1.42 -39.67
N LYS A 334 -7.35 -2.21 -38.72
CA LYS A 334 -7.95 -1.72 -37.47
C LYS A 334 -7.18 -2.26 -36.26
N HIS A 335 -5.99 -1.72 -36.03
CA HIS A 335 -5.17 -1.98 -34.86
C HIS A 335 -4.46 -0.70 -34.40
N LEU A 336 -4.04 -0.68 -33.14
CA LEU A 336 -3.22 0.37 -32.54
C LEU A 336 -1.96 -0.29 -31.99
N LEU A 337 -0.79 0.17 -32.41
CA LEU A 337 0.50 -0.30 -31.91
C LEU A 337 0.88 0.46 -30.63
N ILE A 338 1.20 -0.26 -29.56
CA ILE A 338 1.71 0.29 -28.31
C ILE A 338 3.12 -0.25 -28.11
N THR A 339 4.09 0.64 -27.98
CA THR A 339 5.52 0.29 -27.95
C THR A 339 6.29 1.09 -26.90
N THR A 340 7.53 0.67 -26.67
CA THR A 340 8.49 1.36 -25.82
C THR A 340 9.63 1.88 -26.70
N GLY A 341 9.84 3.19 -26.78
CA GLY A 341 10.88 3.81 -27.62
C GLY A 341 10.44 4.19 -29.05
N GLU A 342 11.41 4.34 -29.96
CA GLU A 342 11.17 4.81 -31.32
C GLU A 342 10.19 3.92 -32.09
N GLU A 343 9.28 4.54 -32.85
CA GLU A 343 8.30 3.84 -33.67
C GLU A 343 8.99 2.92 -34.68
N PRO A 344 8.88 1.60 -34.54
CA PRO A 344 9.55 0.70 -35.46
C PRO A 344 8.91 0.72 -36.86
N PHE A 345 7.70 1.28 -36.99
CA PHE A 345 6.91 1.31 -38.23
C PHE A 345 6.07 2.60 -38.33
N LYS A 346 6.47 3.53 -39.21
CA LYS A 346 5.71 4.77 -39.48
C LYS A 346 4.33 4.57 -40.12
N ALA A 347 4.03 3.35 -40.58
CA ALA A 347 2.79 3.03 -41.29
C ALA A 347 1.61 2.67 -40.36
N PHE A 348 1.87 2.48 -39.05
CA PHE A 348 0.84 2.14 -38.08
C PHE A 348 0.41 3.37 -37.28
N ALA A 349 -0.85 3.40 -36.85
CA ALA A 349 -1.22 4.24 -35.73
C ALA A 349 -0.51 3.66 -34.49
N SER A 350 0.36 4.46 -33.86
CA SER A 350 1.14 4.05 -32.71
C SER A 350 1.01 4.97 -31.51
N TYR A 351 1.32 4.42 -30.35
CA TYR A 351 1.55 5.14 -29.11
C TYR A 351 2.82 4.61 -28.45
N THR A 352 3.78 5.49 -28.19
CA THR A 352 4.98 5.18 -27.43
C THR A 352 4.77 5.52 -25.96
N ILE A 353 4.99 4.54 -25.08
CA ILE A 353 4.99 4.77 -23.64
C ILE A 353 6.36 5.35 -23.24
N GLU A 354 6.35 6.59 -22.76
CA GLU A 354 7.56 7.29 -22.29
C GLU A 354 7.70 7.22 -20.76
N ASP A 355 6.58 7.06 -20.05
CA ASP A 355 6.52 7.02 -18.60
C ASP A 355 5.62 5.86 -18.14
N TYR A 356 6.17 5.01 -17.29
CA TYR A 356 5.49 3.85 -16.72
C TYR A 356 4.91 4.11 -15.33
N THR A 357 4.91 5.37 -14.87
CA THR A 357 4.22 5.74 -13.64
C THR A 357 2.71 5.48 -13.78
N TYR A 358 2.10 5.06 -12.68
CA TYR A 358 0.70 4.66 -12.68
C TYR A 358 -0.28 5.73 -13.20
N PRO A 359 -0.15 7.03 -12.87
CA PRO A 359 -0.99 8.08 -13.46
C PRO A 359 -0.91 8.13 -14.99
N LYS A 360 0.29 7.98 -15.56
CA LYS A 360 0.49 7.98 -17.02
C LYS A 360 -0.06 6.73 -17.69
N LEU A 361 0.01 5.58 -17.02
CA LEU A 361 -0.65 4.37 -17.48
C LEU A 361 -2.19 4.52 -17.46
N LEU A 362 -2.76 5.23 -16.50
CA LEU A 362 -4.21 5.52 -16.47
C LEU A 362 -4.64 6.49 -17.58
N GLU A 363 -3.86 7.53 -17.86
CA GLU A 363 -4.11 8.42 -19.02
C GLU A 363 -4.14 7.62 -20.33
N LEU A 364 -3.19 6.70 -20.52
CA LEU A 364 -3.19 5.80 -21.66
C LEU A 364 -4.40 4.84 -21.63
N LEU A 365 -4.73 4.25 -20.49
CA LEU A 365 -5.87 3.34 -20.34
C LEU A 365 -7.17 3.98 -20.86
N GLU A 366 -7.45 5.23 -20.48
CA GLU A 366 -8.64 5.97 -20.94
C GLU A 366 -8.65 6.16 -22.46
N ARG A 367 -7.49 6.46 -23.05
CA ARG A 367 -7.36 6.50 -24.52
C ARG A 367 -7.65 5.13 -25.13
N LEU A 368 -7.11 4.05 -24.57
CA LEU A 368 -7.31 2.69 -25.09
C LEU A 368 -8.77 2.23 -24.98
N ARG A 369 -9.52 2.63 -23.96
CA ARG A 369 -10.96 2.32 -23.80
C ARG A 369 -11.83 2.82 -24.97
N SER A 370 -11.41 3.90 -25.62
CA SER A 370 -12.11 4.44 -26.79
C SER A 370 -11.89 3.61 -28.06
N PHE A 371 -10.84 2.78 -28.10
CA PHE A 371 -10.46 2.00 -29.27
C PHE A 371 -11.25 0.68 -29.35
N LYS A 372 -12.44 0.74 -29.96
CA LYS A 372 -13.35 -0.42 -30.11
C LYS A 372 -13.19 -1.15 -31.45
N ASP A 373 -13.48 -2.45 -31.44
CA ASP A 373 -13.52 -3.36 -32.61
C ASP A 373 -12.21 -3.44 -33.41
N GLY A 374 -11.07 -3.45 -32.71
CA GLY A 374 -9.74 -3.62 -33.29
C GLY A 374 -8.81 -4.42 -32.39
N PHE A 375 -7.52 -4.45 -32.73
CA PHE A 375 -6.48 -5.07 -31.92
C PHE A 375 -5.59 -4.01 -31.26
N LEU A 376 -5.39 -4.14 -29.95
CA LEU A 376 -4.35 -3.40 -29.24
C LEU A 376 -3.09 -4.25 -29.26
N PHE A 377 -2.07 -3.80 -29.99
CA PHE A 377 -0.86 -4.57 -30.24
C PHE A 377 0.29 -4.03 -29.40
N PHE A 378 0.66 -4.74 -28.34
CA PHE A 378 1.75 -4.38 -27.45
C PHE A 378 3.04 -5.07 -27.90
N LEU A 379 4.05 -4.27 -28.23
CA LEU A 379 5.36 -4.74 -28.67
C LEU A 379 6.46 -4.18 -27.77
N GLY A 380 7.18 -5.06 -27.07
CA GLY A 380 8.28 -4.65 -26.19
C GLY A 380 7.86 -3.95 -24.90
N VAL A 381 6.54 -3.82 -24.66
CA VAL A 381 6.00 -3.28 -23.41
C VAL A 381 6.10 -4.35 -22.32
N PRO A 382 6.63 -4.04 -21.13
CA PRO A 382 6.77 -5.01 -20.05
C PRO A 382 5.45 -5.72 -19.73
N ALA A 383 5.52 -7.05 -19.59
CA ALA A 383 4.33 -7.89 -19.38
C ALA A 383 3.50 -7.49 -18.15
N GLY A 384 4.15 -6.97 -17.08
CA GLY A 384 3.47 -6.34 -15.96
C GLY A 384 2.47 -5.26 -16.38
N ILE A 385 2.90 -4.32 -17.21
CA ILE A 385 2.05 -3.24 -17.71
C ILE A 385 0.94 -3.77 -18.61
N VAL A 386 1.26 -4.73 -19.50
CA VAL A 386 0.24 -5.30 -20.39
C VAL A 386 -0.82 -6.07 -19.59
N SER A 387 -0.43 -6.76 -18.52
CA SER A 387 -1.36 -7.43 -17.61
C SER A 387 -2.28 -6.46 -16.87
N LEU A 388 -1.81 -5.24 -16.54
CA LEU A 388 -2.66 -4.17 -16.02
C LEU A 388 -3.72 -3.78 -17.05
N PHE A 389 -3.34 -3.54 -18.31
CA PHE A 389 -4.31 -3.21 -19.36
C PHE A 389 -5.31 -4.35 -19.62
N ILE A 390 -4.87 -5.60 -19.61
CA ILE A 390 -5.78 -6.76 -19.72
C ILE A 390 -6.83 -6.74 -18.62
N LYS A 391 -6.39 -6.56 -17.36
CA LYS A 391 -7.28 -6.51 -16.20
C LYS A 391 -8.30 -5.37 -16.28
N GLU A 392 -7.85 -4.18 -16.68
CA GLU A 392 -8.67 -2.96 -16.66
C GLU A 392 -9.56 -2.75 -17.91
N LEU A 393 -9.16 -3.30 -19.07
CA LEU A 393 -9.94 -3.22 -20.31
C LEU A 393 -10.91 -4.38 -20.50
N GLY A 394 -10.65 -5.52 -19.84
CA GLY A 394 -11.47 -6.72 -19.92
C GLY A 394 -11.50 -7.39 -21.30
N GLU A 395 -12.36 -8.39 -21.46
CA GLU A 395 -12.45 -9.24 -22.66
C GLU A 395 -12.97 -8.53 -23.92
N SER A 396 -13.57 -7.33 -23.77
CA SER A 396 -14.08 -6.57 -24.91
C SER A 396 -12.96 -6.03 -25.82
N HIS A 397 -11.72 -5.99 -25.32
CA HIS A 397 -10.56 -5.52 -26.06
C HIS A 397 -9.64 -6.70 -26.45
N LYS A 398 -9.30 -6.79 -27.74
CA LYS A 398 -8.42 -7.86 -28.23
C LYS A 398 -6.96 -7.41 -28.10
N ILE A 399 -6.33 -7.80 -26.99
CA ILE A 399 -4.94 -7.48 -26.70
C ILE A 399 -4.00 -8.54 -27.28
N ALA A 400 -3.13 -8.12 -28.18
CA ALA A 400 -2.02 -8.91 -28.69
C ALA A 400 -0.74 -8.48 -27.99
N HIS A 401 -0.01 -9.41 -27.40
CA HIS A 401 1.15 -9.17 -26.57
C HIS A 401 2.37 -9.88 -27.16
N VAL A 402 3.43 -9.12 -27.41
CA VAL A 402 4.73 -9.64 -27.85
C VAL A 402 5.81 -9.12 -26.92
N ASP A 403 6.38 -10.03 -26.13
CA ASP A 403 7.35 -9.70 -25.08
C ASP A 403 8.57 -10.63 -25.10
N LEU A 404 9.63 -10.25 -24.40
CA LEU A 404 10.88 -11.03 -24.33
C LEU A 404 10.86 -12.05 -23.18
N GLU A 405 10.15 -11.77 -22.10
CA GLU A 405 10.32 -12.46 -20.81
C GLU A 405 9.13 -13.35 -20.43
N TYR A 406 7.91 -12.86 -20.63
CA TYR A 406 6.70 -13.52 -20.12
C TYR A 406 5.65 -13.73 -21.22
N LEU A 407 4.88 -14.80 -21.07
CA LEU A 407 3.62 -15.03 -21.77
C LEU A 407 2.45 -14.70 -20.84
N LEU A 408 1.40 -14.11 -21.38
CA LEU A 408 0.17 -13.76 -20.67
C LEU A 408 -0.99 -14.60 -21.22
N PRO A 409 -1.45 -15.66 -20.51
CA PRO A 409 -2.53 -16.54 -20.96
C PRO A 409 -3.85 -15.81 -21.22
N GLU A 410 -4.11 -14.73 -20.47
CA GLU A 410 -5.33 -13.93 -20.54
C GLU A 410 -5.33 -12.95 -21.73
N ALA A 411 -4.19 -12.74 -22.40
CA ALA A 411 -4.16 -11.97 -23.63
C ALA A 411 -4.90 -12.72 -24.75
N TYR A 412 -5.51 -11.97 -25.69
CA TYR A 412 -6.11 -12.57 -26.88
C TYR A 412 -5.07 -13.35 -27.70
N LEU A 413 -3.85 -12.82 -27.77
CA LEU A 413 -2.67 -13.50 -28.27
C LEU A 413 -1.47 -13.08 -27.42
N SER A 414 -0.64 -14.02 -26.99
CA SER A 414 0.63 -13.74 -26.34
C SER A 414 1.73 -14.58 -26.98
N LEU A 415 2.77 -13.91 -27.46
CA LEU A 415 3.95 -14.51 -28.07
C LEU A 415 5.19 -14.04 -27.30
N ARG A 416 6.10 -14.96 -27.03
CA ARG A 416 7.38 -14.64 -26.40
C ARG A 416 8.50 -14.77 -27.40
N ILE A 417 9.26 -13.70 -27.58
CA ILE A 417 10.40 -13.60 -28.47
C ILE A 417 11.66 -13.52 -27.60
N ASN A 418 12.09 -14.66 -27.08
CA ASN A 418 13.14 -14.74 -26.05
C ASN A 418 14.59 -14.61 -26.59
N SER A 419 14.78 -14.27 -27.87
CA SER A 419 16.12 -14.11 -28.46
C SER A 419 16.15 -12.99 -29.50
N GLN A 420 17.33 -12.38 -29.66
CA GLN A 420 17.53 -11.33 -30.66
C GLN A 420 17.33 -11.85 -32.09
N GLU A 421 17.67 -13.10 -32.36
CA GLU A 421 17.43 -13.75 -33.65
C GLU A 421 15.94 -13.85 -33.96
N LYS A 422 15.13 -14.35 -33.01
CA LYS A 422 13.67 -14.40 -33.15
C LYS A 422 13.08 -13.01 -33.34
N LEU A 423 13.60 -12.00 -32.62
CA LEU A 423 13.15 -10.62 -32.75
C LEU A 423 13.43 -10.05 -34.15
N ASN A 424 14.65 -10.24 -34.65
CA ASN A 424 15.03 -9.79 -35.98
C ASN A 424 14.19 -10.48 -37.07
N ALA A 425 13.96 -11.79 -36.94
CA ALA A 425 13.11 -12.55 -37.85
C ALA A 425 11.65 -12.06 -37.81
N PHE A 426 11.12 -11.83 -36.60
CA PHE A 426 9.77 -11.31 -36.42
C PHE A 426 9.59 -9.92 -37.03
N LEU A 427 10.51 -9.00 -36.74
CA LEU A 427 10.49 -7.64 -37.31
C LEU A 427 10.60 -7.66 -38.84
N LYS A 428 11.39 -8.55 -39.41
CA LYS A 428 11.47 -8.74 -40.87
C LYS A 428 10.13 -9.18 -41.45
N LEU A 429 9.48 -10.19 -40.85
CA LEU A 429 8.16 -10.67 -41.27
C LEU A 429 7.09 -9.58 -41.15
N MET A 430 7.15 -8.74 -40.10
CA MET A 430 6.22 -7.61 -39.96
C MET A 430 6.40 -6.59 -41.08
N LYS A 431 7.64 -6.28 -41.49
CA LYS A 431 7.91 -5.38 -42.61
C LYS A 431 7.39 -5.93 -43.93
N GLU A 432 7.53 -7.24 -44.17
CA GLU A 432 7.03 -7.89 -45.38
C GLU A 432 5.49 -7.89 -45.43
N ALA A 433 4.83 -8.11 -44.29
CA ALA A 433 3.36 -8.06 -44.17
C ALA A 433 2.75 -6.66 -44.34
N LEU A 434 3.58 -5.60 -44.34
CA LEU A 434 3.18 -4.20 -44.51
C LEU A 434 3.23 -3.70 -45.96
N VAL A 435 3.92 -4.43 -46.85
CA VAL A 435 4.07 -4.07 -48.28
C VAL A 435 2.89 -4.59 -49.12
N TYR A 436 2.06 -5.46 -48.54
CA TYR A 436 0.83 -6.03 -49.10
C TYR A 436 -0.39 -5.56 -48.32
#